data_AF-A0A8K0QXU0-F1
#
_entry.id   AF-A0A8K0QXU0-F1
#
_cell.length_a   1.000
_cell.length_b   1.000
_cell.length_c   1.000
_cell.angle_alpha   90.00
_cell.angle_beta   90.00
_cell.angle_gamma   90.00
#
_symmetry.space_group_name_H-M   'P 1'
#
loop_
_entity.id
_entity.type
_entity.pdbx_description
1 polymer ?
#
loop_
_entity_poly.entity_id
_entity_poly.type
_entity_poly.pdbx_seq_one_letter_code
_entity_poly.pdbx_strand_id
1 'polypeptide(L)'
;MSEIDPTDFEDVQDPFDRRSKSALSFLPSEQTSTTPPTRPGATKCIRSDSPHLRQSGEPDDDMGAPGDNIKDPDAWKTCEDLVNRLMNLPNAMKNPKGTGGEIMQDRVMIKLDWVKKVTEKHFIFNPAMSRSVLHNDSKLRTHGKLYRLPNQYHEWLCGSEVTGDITVTQNALWMARRDFKKVGSTCLAFIYYADALND
;
A
#
# COMPACT_ATOMS: atom_id res chain seq x y z
N MET A 1 -13.38 -11.15 -56.56
CA MET A 1 -13.95 -10.45 -55.39
C MET A 1 -15.03 -11.36 -54.88
N SER A 2 -14.76 -12.07 -53.80
CA SER A 2 -15.64 -13.10 -53.25
C SER A 2 -16.40 -12.48 -52.08
N GLU A 3 -17.72 -12.40 -52.21
CA GLU A 3 -18.64 -11.95 -51.16
C GLU A 3 -18.66 -12.97 -50.02
N ILE A 4 -18.49 -12.49 -48.79
CA ILE A 4 -18.56 -13.29 -47.56
C ILE A 4 -19.93 -12.99 -46.94
N ASP A 5 -20.73 -14.04 -46.81
CA ASP A 5 -22.12 -14.03 -46.32
C ASP A 5 -22.15 -14.00 -44.78
N PRO A 6 -22.83 -13.03 -44.12
CA PRO A 6 -22.80 -12.85 -42.67
C PRO A 6 -24.08 -13.32 -41.98
N THR A 7 -24.42 -14.60 -42.07
CA THR A 7 -25.53 -15.18 -41.30
C THR A 7 -25.21 -16.58 -40.83
N ASP A 8 -24.45 -16.69 -39.74
CA ASP A 8 -24.55 -17.83 -38.82
C ASP A 8 -23.88 -17.48 -37.48
N PHE A 9 -24.63 -16.89 -36.56
CA PHE A 9 -24.21 -16.80 -35.17
C PHE A 9 -25.36 -17.31 -34.31
N GLU A 10 -25.27 -18.59 -34.00
CA GLU A 10 -26.24 -19.31 -33.19
C GLU A 10 -26.32 -18.73 -31.76
N ASP A 11 -27.57 -18.64 -31.32
CA ASP A 11 -28.07 -18.21 -30.04
C ASP A 11 -27.71 -19.26 -28.97
N VAL A 12 -26.61 -19.03 -28.24
CA VAL A 12 -26.26 -19.87 -27.07
C VAL A 12 -26.91 -19.27 -25.83
N GLN A 13 -28.08 -19.80 -25.50
CA GLN A 13 -28.74 -19.62 -24.20
C GLN A 13 -27.91 -20.30 -23.10
N ASP A 14 -27.47 -19.54 -22.10
CA ASP A 14 -26.79 -20.09 -20.91
C ASP A 14 -27.76 -20.13 -19.71
N PRO A 15 -28.20 -21.31 -19.23
CA PRO A 15 -29.13 -21.45 -18.12
C PRO A 15 -28.37 -21.72 -16.81
N PHE A 16 -27.96 -20.66 -16.11
CA PHE A 16 -27.48 -20.80 -14.72
C PHE A 16 -28.27 -19.93 -13.75
N ASP A 17 -29.54 -20.31 -13.59
CA ASP A 17 -30.34 -20.02 -12.40
C ASP A 17 -30.04 -21.10 -11.34
N ARG A 18 -29.06 -20.83 -10.45
CA ARG A 18 -28.87 -21.59 -9.21
C ARG A 18 -28.92 -20.69 -7.99
N ARG A 19 -30.16 -20.33 -7.71
CA ARG A 19 -30.74 -20.13 -6.39
C ARG A 19 -30.13 -21.10 -5.34
N SER A 20 -29.34 -20.59 -4.41
CA SER A 20 -29.10 -21.25 -3.12
C SER A 20 -29.39 -20.26 -2.00
N LYS A 21 -30.63 -20.32 -1.52
CA LYS A 21 -31.04 -19.81 -0.22
C LYS A 21 -30.58 -20.81 0.83
N SER A 22 -29.78 -20.38 1.79
CA SER A 22 -29.57 -21.08 3.06
C SER A 22 -29.28 -20.00 4.10
N ALA A 23 -30.30 -19.54 4.81
CA ALA A 23 -30.88 -20.14 6.00
C ALA A 23 -30.14 -19.68 7.26
N LEU A 24 -30.81 -18.75 7.95
CA LEU A 24 -30.57 -18.26 9.29
C LEU A 24 -30.49 -19.39 10.31
N SER A 25 -29.44 -19.35 11.12
CA SER A 25 -29.33 -20.00 12.43
C SER A 25 -27.99 -19.55 13.03
N PHE A 26 -27.81 -19.17 14.29
CA PHE A 26 -28.63 -19.14 15.49
C PHE A 26 -27.79 -18.30 16.48
N LEU A 27 -28.39 -17.36 17.22
CA LEU A 27 -27.72 -16.70 18.35
C LEU A 27 -27.87 -17.59 19.60
N PRO A 28 -26.81 -17.72 20.41
CA PRO A 28 -26.99 -17.84 21.84
C PRO A 28 -26.40 -16.63 22.58
N SER A 29 -27.30 -15.91 23.24
CA SER A 29 -27.00 -15.03 24.36
C SER A 29 -26.52 -15.86 25.54
N GLU A 30 -25.34 -15.56 26.09
CA GLU A 30 -25.05 -15.87 27.50
C GLU A 30 -24.43 -14.66 28.18
N GLN A 31 -25.28 -14.00 28.95
CA GLN A 31 -24.93 -13.04 29.99
C GLN A 31 -24.25 -13.80 31.13
N THR A 32 -23.04 -13.42 31.50
CA THR A 32 -22.50 -13.73 32.83
C THR A 32 -21.98 -12.44 33.47
N SER A 33 -22.80 -11.95 34.40
CA SER A 33 -22.44 -10.99 35.43
C SER A 33 -21.79 -11.76 36.59
N THR A 34 -20.56 -11.42 37.00
CA THR A 34 -20.07 -11.66 38.38
C THR A 34 -18.90 -10.72 38.69
N THR A 35 -19.24 -9.62 39.38
CA THR A 35 -18.56 -8.92 40.50
C THR A 35 -17.02 -8.84 40.64
N PRO A 36 -16.49 -7.69 41.15
CA PRO A 36 -15.07 -7.44 41.36
C PRO A 36 -14.60 -7.83 42.78
N PRO A 37 -13.36 -8.32 42.96
CA PRO A 37 -12.69 -8.28 44.25
C PRO A 37 -11.77 -7.06 44.37
N THR A 38 -12.20 -6.10 45.19
CA THR A 38 -11.39 -5.01 45.75
C THR A 38 -10.28 -5.59 46.64
N ARG A 39 -9.02 -5.32 46.31
CA ARG A 39 -7.85 -5.65 47.15
C ARG A 39 -7.11 -4.36 47.52
N PRO A 40 -7.10 -3.93 48.79
CA PRO A 40 -6.24 -2.83 49.25
C PRO A 40 -4.84 -3.39 49.52
N GLY A 41 -3.96 -3.26 48.54
CA GLY A 41 -2.54 -3.60 48.64
C GLY A 41 -1.68 -2.36 48.41
N ALA A 42 -1.23 -1.75 49.50
CA ALA A 42 -0.26 -0.66 49.50
C ALA A 42 0.98 -1.05 48.67
N THR A 43 1.07 -0.50 47.47
CA THR A 43 2.26 -0.63 46.62
C THR A 43 2.78 0.77 46.35
N LYS A 44 3.77 1.14 47.16
CA LYS A 44 4.91 1.99 46.84
C LYS A 44 4.75 2.82 45.55
N CYS A 45 4.64 4.13 45.71
CA CYS A 45 4.77 5.10 44.62
C CYS A 45 6.14 4.92 43.95
N ILE A 46 6.23 4.03 42.97
CA ILE A 46 7.34 3.99 42.02
C ILE A 46 7.08 5.19 41.12
N ARG A 47 7.94 6.18 41.26
CA ARG A 47 7.98 7.38 40.42
C ARG A 47 7.77 6.93 38.98
N SER A 48 6.71 7.44 38.38
CA SER A 48 6.48 7.37 36.95
C SER A 48 7.61 8.15 36.28
N ASP A 49 8.74 7.47 36.06
CA ASP A 49 9.62 7.82 34.97
C ASP A 49 8.78 7.64 33.73
N SER A 50 8.14 8.75 33.33
CA SER A 50 7.55 8.87 32.01
C SER A 50 8.64 8.41 31.06
N PRO A 51 8.43 7.34 30.25
CA PRO A 51 9.37 7.04 29.20
C PRO A 51 9.33 8.27 28.32
N HIS A 52 10.32 9.13 28.50
CA HIS A 52 10.67 10.18 27.57
C HIS A 52 10.89 9.38 26.29
N LEU A 53 9.88 9.39 25.42
CA LEU A 53 10.02 9.12 24.01
C LEU A 53 11.18 10.02 23.61
N ARG A 54 12.38 9.45 23.65
CA ARG A 54 13.56 10.05 23.05
C ARG A 54 13.10 10.24 21.62
N GLN A 55 12.77 11.49 21.28
CA GLN A 55 12.70 11.93 19.91
C GLN A 55 13.95 11.35 19.29
N SER A 56 13.72 10.33 18.45
CA SER A 56 14.80 9.69 17.73
C SER A 56 15.50 10.85 17.03
N GLY A 57 16.78 11.05 17.36
CA GLY A 57 17.55 12.21 16.91
C GLY A 57 17.31 12.40 15.41
N GLU A 58 17.26 13.66 14.99
CA GLU A 58 17.09 14.00 13.58
C GLU A 58 17.96 13.06 12.74
N PRO A 59 17.37 12.36 11.76
CA PRO A 59 18.11 11.37 10.99
C PRO A 59 19.32 12.07 10.37
N ASP A 60 20.52 11.54 10.60
CA ASP A 60 21.74 12.06 10.01
C ASP A 60 21.53 12.23 8.51
N ASP A 61 21.60 13.48 8.04
CA ASP A 61 21.39 13.85 6.63
C ASP A 61 22.39 13.13 5.69
N ASP A 62 23.40 12.45 6.25
CA ASP A 62 24.51 11.80 5.55
C ASP A 62 24.38 10.26 5.45
N MET A 63 23.22 9.66 5.76
CA MET A 63 23.00 8.21 5.74
C MET A 63 22.99 7.54 4.33
N GLY A 64 23.73 8.05 3.35
CA GLY A 64 24.18 7.25 2.21
C GLY A 64 24.86 8.01 1.09
N ALA A 65 24.61 7.66 -0.18
CA ALA A 65 25.40 8.20 -1.28
C ALA A 65 25.40 9.75 -1.27
N PRO A 66 26.56 10.40 -1.45
CA PRO A 66 26.67 11.85 -1.41
C PRO A 66 25.72 12.48 -2.44
N GLY A 67 24.82 13.34 -1.97
CA GLY A 67 23.80 14.00 -2.80
C GLY A 67 22.41 13.35 -2.81
N ASP A 68 22.22 12.21 -2.16
CA ASP A 68 20.91 11.56 -2.00
C ASP A 68 20.14 12.18 -0.82
N ASN A 69 19.52 13.34 -1.08
CA ASN A 69 18.66 14.04 -0.12
C ASN A 69 17.23 13.47 -0.20
N ILE A 70 16.72 12.99 0.94
CA ILE A 70 15.38 12.40 1.03
C ILE A 70 14.27 13.43 0.94
N LYS A 71 14.54 14.71 1.22
CA LYS A 71 13.56 15.81 1.30
C LYS A 71 13.36 16.50 -0.05
N ASP A 72 14.43 16.61 -0.84
CA ASP A 72 14.45 17.33 -2.11
C ASP A 72 13.99 16.43 -3.28
N PRO A 73 12.86 16.74 -3.96
CA PRO A 73 12.36 15.97 -5.09
C PRO A 73 13.34 15.85 -6.27
N ASP A 74 14.20 16.86 -6.46
CA ASP A 74 15.12 16.99 -7.60
C ASP A 74 16.54 16.51 -7.27
N ALA A 75 16.84 16.26 -5.99
CA ALA A 75 18.10 15.67 -5.58
C ALA A 75 18.33 14.27 -6.17
N TRP A 76 19.61 13.87 -6.25
CA TRP A 76 20.03 12.63 -6.90
C TRP A 76 19.27 11.41 -6.37
N LYS A 77 18.93 10.52 -7.31
CA LYS A 77 17.69 9.72 -7.32
C LYS A 77 16.46 10.61 -7.15
N THR A 78 15.99 11.14 -8.27
CA THR A 78 14.80 11.98 -8.30
C THR A 78 13.58 11.21 -7.79
N CYS A 79 12.56 11.93 -7.32
CA CYS A 79 11.32 11.27 -6.90
C CYS A 79 10.70 10.44 -8.05
N GLU A 80 10.83 10.90 -9.30
CA GLU A 80 10.41 10.17 -10.49
C GLU A 80 11.15 8.83 -10.65
N ASP A 81 12.48 8.83 -10.53
CA ASP A 81 13.31 7.62 -10.63
C ASP A 81 12.93 6.60 -9.55
N LEU A 82 12.68 7.08 -8.33
CA LEU A 82 12.28 6.23 -7.21
C LEU A 82 10.92 5.58 -7.48
N VAL A 83 9.91 6.36 -7.90
CA VAL A 83 8.58 5.82 -8.23
C VAL A 83 8.68 4.84 -9.42
N ASN A 84 9.46 5.17 -10.45
CA ASN A 84 9.69 4.27 -11.59
C ASN A 84 10.27 2.91 -11.16
N ARG A 85 11.22 2.91 -10.21
CA ARG A 85 11.78 1.68 -9.63
C ARG A 85 10.75 0.93 -8.78
N LEU A 86 9.95 1.63 -7.98
CA LEU A 86 8.89 1.02 -7.17
C LEU A 86 7.80 0.36 -8.03
N MET A 87 7.48 0.96 -9.18
CA MET A 87 6.51 0.43 -10.14
C MET A 87 7.08 -0.70 -11.02
N ASN A 88 8.40 -0.90 -11.04
CA ASN A 88 9.04 -1.97 -11.79
C ASN A 88 9.26 -3.24 -10.95
N LEU A 89 8.16 -3.91 -10.61
CA LEU A 89 8.20 -5.12 -9.78
C LEU A 89 8.83 -6.33 -10.50
N PRO A 90 9.50 -7.24 -9.76
CA PRO A 90 9.88 -8.55 -10.26
C PRO A 90 8.68 -9.38 -10.72
N ASN A 91 8.89 -10.30 -11.66
CA ASN A 91 7.80 -11.14 -12.22
C ASN A 91 7.05 -11.96 -11.16
N ALA A 92 7.75 -12.43 -10.12
CA ALA A 92 7.15 -13.19 -9.02
C ALA A 92 6.13 -12.37 -8.19
N MET A 93 6.21 -11.04 -8.22
CA MET A 93 5.28 -10.13 -7.54
C MET A 93 4.12 -9.70 -8.44
N LYS A 94 4.35 -9.68 -9.76
CA LYS A 94 3.33 -9.34 -10.76
C LYS A 94 2.29 -10.45 -10.95
N ASN A 95 2.67 -11.70 -10.67
CA ASN A 95 1.84 -12.89 -10.83
C ASN A 95 1.97 -13.78 -9.57
N PRO A 96 1.46 -13.32 -8.41
CA PRO A 96 1.55 -14.08 -7.17
C PRO A 96 0.78 -15.39 -7.26
N LYS A 97 1.23 -16.39 -6.50
CA LYS A 97 0.51 -17.68 -6.37
C LYS A 97 -0.40 -17.62 -5.15
N GLY A 98 -1.65 -18.05 -5.33
CA GLY A 98 -2.61 -18.24 -4.24
C GLY A 98 -2.29 -19.46 -3.39
N THR A 99 -3.11 -19.71 -2.36
CA THR A 99 -2.92 -20.83 -1.42
C THR A 99 -3.01 -22.19 -2.12
N GLY A 100 -3.79 -22.32 -3.19
CA GLY A 100 -3.90 -23.55 -3.99
C GLY A 100 -2.82 -23.69 -5.08
N GLY A 101 -1.90 -22.74 -5.17
CA GLY A 101 -0.84 -22.72 -6.19
C GLY A 101 -1.26 -22.10 -7.52
N GLU A 102 -2.53 -21.72 -7.69
CA GLU A 102 -3.01 -20.97 -8.84
C GLU A 102 -2.32 -19.60 -8.96
N ILE A 103 -2.00 -19.21 -10.19
CA ILE A 103 -1.41 -17.89 -10.48
C ILE A 103 -2.54 -16.87 -10.55
N MET A 104 -2.53 -15.88 -9.66
CA MET A 104 -3.49 -14.77 -9.66
C MET A 104 -3.04 -13.69 -10.65
N GLN A 105 -3.57 -13.72 -11.88
CA GLN A 105 -3.15 -12.78 -12.93
C GLN A 105 -3.72 -11.37 -12.77
N ASP A 106 -4.81 -11.26 -12.02
CA ASP A 106 -5.58 -10.04 -11.74
C ASP A 106 -5.02 -9.24 -10.56
N ARG A 107 -4.09 -9.81 -9.79
CA ARG A 107 -3.50 -9.19 -8.59
C ARG A 107 -2.00 -9.04 -8.70
N VAL A 108 -1.48 -8.06 -7.99
CA VAL A 108 -0.05 -7.91 -7.73
C VAL A 108 0.18 -7.94 -6.23
N MET A 109 1.29 -8.53 -5.81
CA MET A 109 1.72 -8.58 -4.42
C MET A 109 3.01 -7.79 -4.27
N ILE A 110 2.94 -6.63 -3.64
CA ILE A 110 4.08 -5.77 -3.35
C ILE A 110 4.64 -6.15 -1.98
N LYS A 111 5.90 -6.59 -1.91
CA LYS A 111 6.55 -6.94 -0.65
C LYS A 111 7.36 -5.77 -0.09
N LEU A 112 7.22 -5.49 1.19
CA LEU A 112 7.93 -4.40 1.88
C LEU A 112 9.45 -4.55 1.77
N ASP A 113 9.98 -5.77 1.83
CA ASP A 113 11.41 -6.05 1.67
C ASP A 113 11.96 -5.59 0.31
N TRP A 114 11.16 -5.69 -0.75
CA TRP A 114 11.54 -5.19 -2.07
C TRP A 114 11.56 -3.66 -2.08
N VAL A 115 10.52 -3.03 -1.53
CA VAL A 115 10.41 -1.57 -1.43
C VAL A 115 11.61 -0.99 -0.67
N LYS A 116 11.98 -1.61 0.46
CA LYS A 116 13.15 -1.20 1.25
C LYS A 116 14.44 -1.29 0.45
N LYS A 117 14.65 -2.35 -0.34
CA LYS A 117 15.85 -2.46 -1.20
C LYS A 117 15.95 -1.34 -2.24
N VAL A 118 14.83 -0.81 -2.70
CA VAL A 118 14.81 0.29 -3.68
C VAL A 118 15.09 1.64 -3.02
N THR A 119 14.61 1.83 -1.77
CA THR A 119 14.45 3.16 -1.14
C THR A 119 14.72 3.16 0.37
N GLU A 120 15.73 2.42 0.84
CA GLU A 120 15.95 2.14 2.27
C GLU A 120 15.93 3.37 3.19
N LYS A 121 16.62 4.45 2.80
CA LYS A 121 16.70 5.70 3.57
C LYS A 121 15.36 6.39 3.81
N HIS A 122 14.38 6.13 2.95
CA HIS A 122 13.06 6.75 3.06
C HIS A 122 12.21 6.10 4.16
N PHE A 123 12.66 5.03 4.80
CA PHE A 123 11.87 4.27 5.76
C PHE A 123 12.35 4.43 7.20
N ILE A 124 11.37 4.56 8.10
CA ILE A 124 11.55 4.45 9.55
C ILE A 124 10.70 3.29 10.07
N PHE A 125 11.18 2.58 11.09
CA PHE A 125 10.39 1.53 11.73
C PHE A 125 9.30 2.15 12.61
N ASN A 126 8.04 1.85 12.32
CA ASN A 126 6.91 2.26 13.14
C ASN A 126 6.51 1.11 14.08
N PRO A 127 6.76 1.24 15.41
CA PRO A 127 6.46 0.18 16.36
C PRO A 127 4.96 -0.10 16.51
N ALA A 128 4.10 0.92 16.36
CA ALA A 128 2.65 0.76 16.47
C ALA A 128 2.09 -0.17 15.39
N MET A 129 2.65 -0.10 14.18
CA MET A 129 2.27 -0.95 13.06
C MET A 129 3.18 -2.19 12.92
N SER A 130 4.20 -2.30 13.77
CA SER A 130 5.27 -3.29 13.67
C SER A 130 5.88 -3.41 12.26
N ARG A 131 5.94 -2.33 11.49
CA ARG A 131 6.47 -2.34 10.12
C ARG A 131 7.19 -1.04 9.78
N SER A 132 8.03 -1.09 8.76
CA SER A 132 8.65 0.11 8.20
C SER A 132 7.65 0.93 7.38
N VAL A 133 7.63 2.24 7.58
CA VAL A 133 6.81 3.23 6.85
C VAL A 133 7.68 4.38 6.37
N LEU A 134 7.20 5.17 5.42
CA LEU A 134 7.92 6.34 4.92
C LEU A 134 8.12 7.37 6.03
N HIS A 135 9.34 7.90 6.12
CA HIS A 135 9.67 9.06 6.93
C HIS A 135 8.77 10.24 6.58
N ASN A 136 8.50 11.12 7.54
CA ASN A 136 7.62 12.28 7.33
C ASN A 136 8.20 13.25 6.30
N ASP A 137 9.52 13.40 6.29
CA ASP A 137 10.22 14.30 5.36
C ASP A 137 10.59 13.65 4.02
N SER A 138 10.10 12.45 3.74
CA SER A 138 10.42 11.75 2.51
C SER A 138 9.72 12.40 1.30
N LYS A 139 10.48 12.70 0.24
CA LYS A 139 9.97 13.18 -1.05
C LYS A 139 8.97 12.22 -1.69
N LEU A 140 9.07 10.92 -1.40
CA LEU A 140 8.06 9.94 -1.82
C LEU A 140 6.73 10.13 -1.08
N ARG A 141 6.75 10.55 0.18
CA ARG A 141 5.54 10.84 0.96
C ARG A 141 4.84 12.09 0.43
N THR A 142 5.59 13.15 0.11
CA THR A 142 5.01 14.42 -0.37
C THR A 142 4.70 14.41 -1.87
N HIS A 143 5.62 13.95 -2.71
CA HIS A 143 5.51 14.03 -4.17
C HIS A 143 5.18 12.71 -4.87
N GLY A 144 5.21 11.55 -4.18
CA GLY A 144 5.01 10.25 -4.84
C GLY A 144 3.71 10.15 -5.64
N LYS A 145 2.61 10.76 -5.16
CA LYS A 145 1.33 10.81 -5.89
C LYS A 145 1.42 11.62 -7.20
N LEU A 146 2.19 12.72 -7.20
CA LEU A 146 2.43 13.55 -8.39
C LEU A 146 3.09 12.74 -9.51
N TYR A 147 4.02 11.86 -9.13
CA TYR A 147 4.71 10.93 -10.03
C TYR A 147 3.94 9.62 -10.25
N ARG A 148 2.61 9.63 -10.08
CA ARG A 148 1.70 8.52 -10.41
C ARG A 148 1.89 7.25 -9.56
N LEU A 149 2.40 7.37 -8.34
CA LEU A 149 2.32 6.26 -7.38
C LEU A 149 0.84 6.02 -7.03
N PRO A 150 0.31 4.78 -7.17
CA PRO A 150 -1.08 4.50 -6.86
C PRO A 150 -1.46 4.89 -5.44
N ASN A 151 -2.64 5.48 -5.24
CA ASN A 151 -3.06 6.02 -3.94
C ASN A 151 -2.99 5.00 -2.80
N GLN A 152 -3.53 3.80 -3.02
CA GLN A 152 -3.51 2.72 -2.04
C GLN A 152 -2.10 2.28 -1.68
N TYR A 153 -1.20 2.29 -2.67
CA TYR A 153 0.20 1.96 -2.45
C TYR A 153 0.90 3.08 -1.67
N HIS A 154 0.65 4.34 -2.01
CA HIS A 154 1.17 5.49 -1.27
C HIS A 154 0.69 5.51 0.20
N GLU A 155 -0.61 5.29 0.44
CA GLU A 155 -1.20 5.23 1.79
C GLU A 155 -0.59 4.10 2.61
N TRP A 156 -0.43 2.92 2.00
CA TRP A 156 0.25 1.81 2.65
C TRP A 156 1.70 2.18 3.00
N LEU A 157 2.45 2.83 2.10
CA LEU A 157 3.82 3.26 2.42
C LEU A 157 3.86 4.33 3.52
N CYS A 158 2.86 5.20 3.60
CA CYS A 158 2.78 6.25 4.62
C CYS A 158 2.33 5.77 6.00
N GLY A 159 1.95 4.50 6.15
CA GLY A 159 1.42 3.99 7.41
C GLY A 159 -0.04 4.34 7.66
N SER A 160 -0.77 4.78 6.63
CA SER A 160 -2.21 5.05 6.72
C SER A 160 -3.01 3.75 6.60
N GLU A 161 -4.25 3.77 7.09
CA GLU A 161 -5.23 2.72 6.80
C GLU A 161 -5.56 2.74 5.32
N VAL A 162 -5.44 1.58 4.68
CA VAL A 162 -5.76 1.44 3.25
C VAL A 162 -7.21 0.99 3.14
N THR A 163 -8.02 1.74 2.40
CA THR A 163 -9.44 1.41 2.19
C THR A 163 -9.65 0.67 0.85
N GLY A 164 -10.62 -0.25 0.80
CA GLY A 164 -11.03 -0.99 -0.40
C GLY A 164 -10.79 -2.51 -0.35
N ASP A 165 -11.03 -3.19 -1.48
CA ASP A 165 -10.91 -4.65 -1.65
C ASP A 165 -9.45 -5.12 -1.74
N ILE A 166 -8.67 -4.81 -0.71
CA ILE A 166 -7.22 -4.98 -0.67
C ILE A 166 -6.89 -5.90 0.49
N THR A 167 -6.02 -6.86 0.25
CA THR A 167 -5.45 -7.66 1.33
C THR A 167 -4.15 -7.01 1.76
N VAL A 168 -4.12 -6.47 2.99
CA VAL A 168 -2.91 -5.89 3.57
C VAL A 168 -2.39 -6.85 4.62
N THR A 169 -1.13 -7.25 4.49
CA THR A 169 -0.37 -7.89 5.57
C THR A 169 0.69 -6.93 6.08
N GLN A 170 1.30 -7.27 7.22
CA GLN A 170 2.37 -6.46 7.83
C GLN A 170 3.51 -6.15 6.84
N ASN A 171 3.84 -7.11 5.96
CA ASN A 171 4.99 -7.04 5.05
C ASN A 171 4.62 -7.10 3.56
N ALA A 172 3.33 -7.13 3.20
CA ALA A 172 2.91 -7.14 1.81
C ALA A 172 1.56 -6.44 1.58
N LEU A 173 1.45 -5.80 0.42
CA LEU A 173 0.23 -5.19 -0.08
C LEU A 173 -0.25 -5.96 -1.31
N TRP A 174 -1.50 -6.40 -1.30
CA TRP A 174 -2.15 -7.03 -2.44
C TRP A 174 -3.15 -6.06 -3.07
N MET A 175 -2.93 -5.70 -4.33
CA MET A 175 -3.84 -4.81 -5.05
C MET A 175 -4.15 -5.35 -6.44
N ALA A 176 -5.25 -4.87 -7.03
CA ALA A 176 -5.60 -5.28 -8.38
C ALA A 176 -4.57 -4.76 -9.38
N ARG A 177 -4.20 -5.60 -10.35
CA ARG A 177 -3.22 -5.28 -11.39
C ARG A 177 -3.64 -4.08 -12.24
N ARG A 178 -4.95 -3.83 -12.37
CA ARG A 178 -5.49 -2.66 -13.06
C ARG A 178 -5.15 -1.34 -12.35
N ASP A 179 -5.05 -1.38 -11.03
CA ASP A 179 -4.72 -0.22 -10.19
C ASP A 179 -3.20 -0.05 -10.08
N PHE A 180 -2.45 -1.15 -10.29
CA PHE A 180 -1.00 -1.16 -10.47
C PHE A 180 -0.58 -0.97 -11.94
N LYS A 181 -1.31 -0.14 -12.70
CA LYS A 181 -0.89 0.20 -14.05
C LYS A 181 0.15 1.31 -13.99
N LYS A 182 1.32 1.04 -14.58
CA LYS A 182 2.31 2.07 -14.89
C LYS A 182 1.58 3.07 -15.80
N VAL A 183 1.36 4.28 -15.32
CA VAL A 183 0.96 5.36 -16.23
C VAL A 183 2.15 5.48 -17.17
N GLY A 184 1.98 5.07 -18.43
CA GLY A 184 3.02 5.22 -19.44
C GLY A 184 3.49 6.68 -19.45
N SER A 185 4.74 6.92 -19.88
CA SER A 185 5.42 8.22 -19.93
C SER A 185 4.72 9.33 -20.74
N THR A 186 3.39 9.38 -20.81
CA THR A 186 2.65 10.22 -21.73
C THR A 186 2.18 11.56 -21.18
N CYS A 187 2.39 11.94 -19.91
CA CYS A 187 1.83 13.22 -19.43
C CYS A 187 2.70 13.99 -18.43
N LEU A 188 3.92 14.37 -18.82
CA LEU A 188 4.53 15.61 -18.29
C LEU A 188 4.04 16.87 -19.04
N ALA A 189 3.28 16.70 -20.12
CA ALA A 189 2.77 17.82 -20.92
C ALA A 189 1.66 18.66 -20.25
N PHE A 190 1.04 18.18 -19.16
CA PHE A 190 -0.14 18.87 -18.57
C PHE A 190 0.16 19.73 -17.35
N ILE A 191 1.33 19.61 -16.71
CA ILE A 191 1.64 20.42 -15.51
C ILE A 191 2.32 21.74 -15.88
N TYR A 192 3.03 21.80 -17.02
CA TYR A 192 3.59 23.06 -17.54
C TYR A 192 2.57 24.01 -18.19
N TYR A 193 1.29 23.63 -18.29
CA TYR A 193 0.24 24.49 -18.86
C TYR A 193 -0.60 25.24 -17.81
N ALA A 194 -0.42 24.97 -16.51
CA ALA A 194 -1.16 25.67 -15.46
C ALA A 194 -0.48 26.98 -15.01
N ASP A 195 0.84 27.09 -15.13
CA ASP A 195 1.60 28.32 -14.79
C ASP A 195 1.85 29.25 -15.99
N ALA A 196 1.51 28.83 -17.22
CA ALA A 196 1.62 29.69 -18.41
C ALA A 196 0.32 30.46 -18.73
N LEU A 197 -0.70 30.35 -17.88
CA LEU A 197 -2.02 31.00 -18.05
C LEU A 197 -2.39 31.96 -16.91
N ASN A 198 -1.49 32.17 -15.95
CA ASN A 198 -1.51 33.31 -15.02
C ASN A 198 -0.13 33.98 -15.16
N ASP A 199 0.04 34.88 -16.13
CA ASP A 199 0.20 36.31 -15.84
C ASP A 199 1.47 36.64 -15.02
#